data_AF-V8N9H8-F1
#
_entry.id   AF-V8N9H8-F1
#
_cell.length_a   1.000
_cell.length_b   1.000
_cell.length_c   1.000
_cell.angle_alpha   90.00
_cell.angle_beta   90.00
_cell.angle_gamma   90.00
#
_symmetry.space_group_name_H-M   'P 1'
#
loop_
_entity.id
_entity.type
_entity.pdbx_description
1 polymer ?
#
loop_
_entity_poly.entity_id
_entity_poly.type
_entity_poly.pdbx_seq_one_letter_code
_entity_poly.pdbx_strand_id
1 'polypeptide(L)'
;MSSPATGEQRSPWDRGRRTWEMNYQEAAIYLQDPKALASYLFVHNHLFYLMELTTALLLLLLSLCEAPAVAIFRLGIYVHATLELFALTVVLFELSMKLRWLGCHTYIRHKRTMVKFVEAVVVLVRQTSHLRITRALRCIFLVDCRYCGAVRRNLRQIFQSLPPFIDILLLLLFFMVIFAILGFYLFSPNKSDPYFNTLESSLVNLFVLLTTANTSTVADAFRWVNRTIGNKTVVDQGYYYLNNFDNILNSFVTLFELTVVNDWYIVMEGVTSETSHWSRLYFMIFYIVTMVVMTIIVAFILEAFVFRMNYARKNQDSEAEDSGIVFEREVSKEEIRGLAETYGRQGDNLAASQLLKVVSQMDRHRQAAMLFLGRRSRTKSDLSMKMYEEEIQEWYEEHSRREERELPWHEDEELLNQTFHPPALRQRSQTII
;
A
#
# COMPACT_ATOMS: atom_id res chain seq x y z
N MET A 1 -17.55 35.00 29.72
CA MET A 1 -17.22 33.91 30.66
C MET A 1 -18.09 32.72 30.31
N SER A 2 -17.57 31.85 29.46
CA SER A 2 -18.19 30.57 29.06
C SER A 2 -17.03 29.60 28.83
N SER A 3 -17.04 28.49 29.57
CA SER A 3 -15.95 27.51 29.68
C SER A 3 -15.54 26.89 28.34
N PRO A 4 -14.26 26.51 28.18
CA PRO A 4 -13.83 25.67 27.07
C PRO A 4 -14.31 24.23 27.29
N ALA A 5 -14.90 23.63 26.26
CA ALA A 5 -15.29 22.22 26.25
C ALA A 5 -14.04 21.35 26.39
N THR A 6 -13.95 20.64 27.51
CA THR A 6 -12.94 19.64 27.81
C THR A 6 -13.07 18.48 26.84
N GLY A 7 -11.99 18.19 26.09
CA GLY A 7 -11.87 16.94 25.36
C GLY A 7 -12.04 15.76 26.33
N GLU A 8 -13.02 14.90 26.06
CA GLU A 8 -13.23 13.66 26.79
C GLU A 8 -11.98 12.77 26.67
N GLN A 9 -11.09 12.86 27.66
CA GLN A 9 -10.10 11.83 27.93
C GLN A 9 -10.84 10.56 28.38
N ARG A 10 -11.12 9.69 27.40
CA ARG A 10 -11.76 8.38 27.64
C ARG A 10 -10.98 7.59 28.68
N SER A 11 -11.70 7.11 29.69
CA SER A 11 -11.13 6.45 30.86
C SER A 11 -10.48 5.11 30.50
N PRO A 12 -9.40 4.69 31.20
CA PRO A 12 -8.81 3.35 31.03
C PRO A 12 -9.80 2.19 31.23
N TRP A 13 -10.88 2.44 31.99
CA TRP A 13 -11.93 1.49 32.30
C TRP A 13 -12.78 1.12 31.08
N ASP A 14 -13.01 2.05 30.15
CA ASP A 14 -13.78 1.81 28.92
C ASP A 14 -13.02 0.92 27.92
N ARG A 15 -11.69 1.02 27.88
CA ARG A 15 -10.85 0.10 27.10
C ARG A 15 -10.94 -1.31 27.66
N GLY A 16 -10.80 -1.46 28.97
CA GLY A 16 -10.89 -2.75 29.63
C GLY A 16 -12.22 -3.45 29.32
N ARG A 17 -13.35 -2.74 29.49
CA ARG A 17 -14.70 -3.30 29.28
C ARG A 17 -14.92 -3.85 27.87
N ARG A 18 -14.48 -3.12 26.83
CA ARG A 18 -14.58 -3.57 25.43
C ARG A 18 -13.68 -4.77 25.13
N THR A 19 -12.48 -4.83 25.71
CA THR A 19 -11.60 -6.00 25.59
C THR A 19 -12.26 -7.23 26.21
N TRP A 20 -12.92 -7.07 27.36
CA TRP A 20 -13.68 -8.14 28.01
C TRP A 20 -14.89 -8.60 27.20
N GLU A 21 -15.65 -7.67 26.61
CA GLU A 21 -16.81 -7.98 25.78
C GLU A 21 -16.45 -8.71 24.48
N MET A 22 -15.35 -8.32 23.80
CA MET A 22 -14.84 -9.07 22.65
C MET A 22 -14.35 -10.46 23.04
N ASN A 23 -13.62 -10.59 24.15
CA ASN A 23 -13.16 -11.88 24.65
C ASN A 23 -14.33 -12.80 25.01
N TYR A 24 -15.41 -12.24 25.57
CA TYR A 24 -16.65 -12.99 25.87
C TYR A 24 -17.41 -13.38 24.62
N GLN A 25 -17.47 -12.52 23.59
CA GLN A 25 -18.13 -12.82 22.32
C GLN A 25 -17.35 -13.85 21.49
N GLU A 26 -16.02 -13.76 21.43
CA GLU A 26 -15.18 -14.81 20.84
C GLU A 26 -15.34 -16.12 21.61
N ALA A 27 -15.25 -16.09 22.94
CA ALA A 27 -15.47 -17.27 23.78
C ALA A 27 -16.86 -17.88 23.59
N ALA A 28 -17.92 -17.07 23.46
CA ALA A 28 -19.29 -17.53 23.25
C ALA A 28 -19.50 -18.22 21.89
N ILE A 29 -18.82 -17.76 20.84
CA ILE A 29 -18.84 -18.40 19.50
C ILE A 29 -18.08 -19.74 19.52
N TYR A 30 -16.99 -19.84 20.30
CA TYR A 30 -16.18 -21.07 20.40
C TYR A 30 -16.71 -22.10 21.41
N LEU A 31 -17.60 -21.71 22.32
CA LEU A 31 -18.28 -22.63 23.26
C LEU A 31 -19.24 -23.62 22.59
N GLN A 32 -19.59 -23.41 21.31
CA GLN A 32 -20.46 -24.35 20.56
C GLN A 32 -19.72 -25.57 20.00
N ASP A 33 -18.38 -25.54 19.84
CA ASP A 33 -17.61 -26.70 19.36
C ASP A 33 -16.34 -26.94 20.20
N PRO A 34 -16.34 -27.94 21.12
CA PRO A 34 -15.24 -28.17 22.06
C PRO A 34 -13.91 -28.53 21.37
N LYS A 35 -13.95 -29.09 20.14
CA LYS A 35 -12.72 -29.41 19.38
C LYS A 35 -12.06 -28.15 18.82
N ALA A 36 -12.86 -27.15 18.42
CA ALA A 36 -12.37 -25.86 17.96
C ALA A 36 -11.75 -25.07 19.13
N LEU A 37 -12.39 -25.12 20.31
CA LEU A 37 -11.91 -24.47 21.53
C LEU A 37 -10.52 -24.98 21.96
N ALA A 38 -10.32 -26.30 21.99
CA ALA A 38 -9.02 -26.88 22.36
C ALA A 38 -7.89 -26.46 21.39
N SER A 39 -8.20 -26.41 20.09
CA SER A 39 -7.24 -25.98 19.06
C SER A 39 -6.93 -24.48 19.18
N TYR A 40 -7.93 -23.66 19.50
CA TYR A 40 -7.76 -22.23 19.74
C TYR A 40 -6.87 -21.95 20.96
N LEU A 41 -7.15 -22.60 22.09
CA LEU A 41 -6.41 -22.41 23.34
C LEU A 41 -4.92 -22.79 23.21
N PHE A 42 -4.64 -23.84 22.42
CA PHE A 42 -3.28 -24.26 22.12
C PHE A 42 -2.51 -23.20 21.29
N VAL A 43 -3.14 -22.67 20.25
CA VAL A 43 -2.54 -21.65 19.36
C VAL A 43 -2.40 -20.29 20.07
N HIS A 44 -3.33 -19.94 20.96
CA HIS A 44 -3.34 -18.66 21.68
C HIS A 44 -2.56 -18.70 23.00
N ASN A 45 -1.53 -19.54 23.08
CA ASN A 45 -0.64 -19.62 24.23
C ASN A 45 0.61 -18.73 24.02
N HIS A 46 1.09 -18.08 25.09
CA HIS A 46 2.31 -17.30 25.08
C HIS A 46 3.54 -18.13 24.65
N LEU A 47 3.57 -19.42 25.01
CA LEU A 47 4.63 -20.34 24.56
C LEU A 47 4.62 -20.53 23.04
N PHE A 48 3.43 -20.58 22.43
CA PHE A 48 3.30 -20.68 20.98
C PHE A 48 3.79 -19.41 20.29
N TYR A 49 3.46 -18.22 20.84
CA TYR A 49 3.97 -16.96 20.32
C TYR A 49 5.49 -16.79 20.49
N LEU A 50 6.06 -17.27 21.60
CA LEU A 50 7.51 -17.27 21.81
C LEU A 50 8.19 -18.20 20.82
N MET A 51 7.65 -19.39 20.59
CA MET A 51 8.13 -20.35 19.60
C MET A 51 8.21 -19.69 18.21
N GLU A 52 7.11 -19.07 17.73
CA GLU A 52 7.09 -18.36 16.44
C GLU A 52 8.20 -17.31 16.32
N LEU A 53 8.39 -16.50 17.37
CA LEU A 53 9.40 -15.45 17.39
C LEU A 53 10.82 -16.04 17.34
N THR A 54 11.08 -17.08 18.15
CA THR A 54 12.40 -17.72 18.20
C THR A 54 12.74 -18.41 16.88
N THR A 55 11.78 -19.09 16.25
CA THR A 55 11.97 -19.73 14.94
C THR A 55 12.26 -18.69 13.86
N ALA A 56 11.51 -17.58 13.84
CA ALA A 56 11.75 -16.49 12.90
C ALA A 56 13.13 -15.86 13.11
N LEU A 57 13.50 -15.54 14.36
CA LEU A 57 14.81 -14.97 14.69
C LEU A 57 15.94 -15.93 14.28
N LEU A 58 15.79 -17.24 14.54
CA LEU A 58 16.74 -18.27 14.16
C LEU A 58 16.94 -18.30 12.64
N LEU A 59 15.86 -18.28 11.85
CA LEU A 59 15.93 -18.27 10.38
C LEU A 59 16.61 -17.03 9.81
N LEU A 60 16.43 -15.86 10.44
CA LEU A 60 17.12 -14.63 10.06
C LEU A 60 18.59 -14.66 10.47
N LEU A 61 18.92 -15.09 11.69
CA LEU A 61 20.31 -15.16 12.17
C LEU A 61 21.13 -16.21 11.40
N LEU A 62 20.49 -17.29 10.94
CA LEU A 62 21.16 -18.31 10.13
C LEU A 62 21.75 -17.73 8.84
N SER A 63 21.16 -16.65 8.30
CA SER A 63 21.68 -15.96 7.11
C SER A 63 23.08 -15.36 7.33
N LEU A 64 23.48 -15.04 8.56
CA LEU A 64 24.82 -14.55 8.90
C LEU A 64 25.90 -15.63 8.79
N CYS A 65 25.50 -16.90 8.97
CA CYS A 65 26.37 -18.07 8.97
C CYS A 65 26.44 -18.75 7.59
N GLU A 66 25.46 -18.48 6.72
CA GLU A 66 25.37 -19.00 5.35
C GLU A 66 26.27 -18.19 4.38
N ALA A 67 26.82 -18.83 3.35
CA ALA A 67 27.60 -18.11 2.34
C ALA A 67 26.76 -17.06 1.56
N PRO A 68 27.25 -15.82 1.36
CA PRO A 68 28.53 -15.25 1.82
C PRO A 68 28.48 -14.88 3.32
N ALA A 69 29.18 -15.66 4.15
CA ALA A 69 29.17 -15.51 5.60
C ALA A 69 30.24 -14.52 6.05
N VAL A 70 29.98 -13.83 7.16
CA VAL A 70 31.03 -13.09 7.88
C VAL A 70 32.11 -14.09 8.30
N ALA A 71 33.39 -13.79 8.03
CA ALA A 71 34.50 -14.72 8.18
C ALA A 71 34.58 -15.38 9.58
N ILE A 72 34.07 -14.70 10.62
CA ILE A 72 34.06 -15.15 12.02
C ILE A 72 32.95 -16.18 12.30
N PHE A 73 31.82 -16.12 11.58
CA PHE A 73 30.62 -16.94 11.84
C PHE A 73 30.44 -18.08 10.84
N ARG A 74 31.50 -18.51 10.16
CA ARG A 74 31.42 -19.55 9.13
C ARG A 74 31.20 -20.93 9.75
N LEU A 75 29.96 -21.40 9.72
CA LEU A 75 29.61 -22.76 10.13
C LEU A 75 29.81 -23.76 8.98
N GLY A 76 30.05 -25.02 9.35
CA GLY A 76 30.08 -26.13 8.40
C GLY A 76 28.77 -26.24 7.60
N ILE A 77 28.87 -26.73 6.37
CA ILE A 77 27.72 -26.76 5.45
C ILE A 77 26.57 -27.59 6.02
N TYR A 78 26.91 -28.72 6.61
CA TYR A 78 25.97 -29.62 7.25
C TYR A 78 25.29 -28.97 8.47
N VAL A 79 26.03 -28.21 9.28
CA VAL A 79 25.49 -27.63 10.52
C VAL A 79 24.39 -26.61 10.20
N HIS A 80 24.66 -25.64 9.31
CA HIS A 80 23.62 -24.67 8.97
C HIS A 80 22.44 -25.31 8.22
N ALA A 81 22.68 -26.29 7.35
CA ALA A 81 21.61 -27.01 6.66
C ALA A 81 20.69 -27.77 7.64
N THR A 82 21.26 -28.42 8.67
CA THR A 82 20.46 -29.10 9.70
C THR A 82 19.65 -28.13 10.56
N LEU A 83 20.21 -26.96 10.89
CA LEU A 83 19.51 -25.91 11.62
C LEU A 83 18.39 -25.28 10.78
N GLU A 84 18.63 -25.08 9.48
CA GLU A 84 17.61 -24.60 8.53
C GLU A 84 16.44 -25.59 8.46
N LEU A 85 16.74 -26.88 8.29
CA LEU A 85 15.73 -27.93 8.22
C LEU A 85 14.94 -28.03 9.52
N PHE A 86 15.61 -27.98 10.67
CA PHE A 86 14.95 -27.93 11.97
C PHE A 86 13.98 -26.74 12.08
N ALA A 87 14.44 -25.53 11.79
CA ALA A 87 13.59 -24.34 11.85
C ALA A 87 12.37 -24.45 10.92
N LEU A 88 12.55 -24.97 9.71
CA LEU A 88 11.44 -25.19 8.76
C LEU A 88 10.44 -26.24 9.24
N THR A 89 10.89 -27.29 9.94
CA THR A 89 9.95 -28.26 10.55
C THR A 89 9.09 -27.60 11.63
N VAL A 90 9.65 -26.68 12.41
CA VAL A 90 8.89 -25.90 13.40
C VAL A 90 7.89 -24.98 12.71
N VAL A 91 8.28 -24.28 11.63
CA VAL A 91 7.34 -23.47 10.82
C VAL A 91 6.21 -24.34 10.24
N LEU A 92 6.52 -25.52 9.73
CA LEU A 92 5.49 -26.43 9.21
C LEU A 92 4.50 -26.85 10.32
N PHE A 93 5.01 -27.13 11.51
CA PHE A 93 4.18 -27.42 12.68
C PHE A 93 3.27 -26.24 13.06
N GLU A 94 3.78 -25.01 13.08
CA GLU A 94 3.00 -23.79 13.32
C GLU A 94 1.86 -23.62 12.29
N LEU A 95 2.19 -23.75 11.00
CA LEU A 95 1.21 -23.64 9.92
C LEU A 95 0.15 -24.75 10.00
N SER A 96 0.55 -25.98 10.35
CA SER A 96 -0.38 -27.11 10.51
C SER A 96 -1.36 -26.88 11.66
N MET A 97 -0.89 -26.34 12.79
CA MET A 97 -1.75 -26.02 13.93
C MET A 97 -2.72 -24.88 13.60
N LYS A 98 -2.27 -23.86 12.86
CA LYS A 98 -3.15 -22.79 12.37
C LYS A 98 -4.18 -23.29 11.36
N LEU A 99 -3.80 -24.19 10.46
CA LEU A 99 -4.72 -24.84 9.52
C LEU A 99 -5.80 -25.65 10.25
N ARG A 100 -5.41 -26.40 11.30
CA ARG A 100 -6.34 -27.17 12.14
C ARG A 100 -7.33 -26.27 12.89
N TRP A 101 -6.88 -25.11 13.35
CA TRP A 101 -7.74 -24.14 14.05
C TRP A 101 -8.69 -23.39 13.10
N LEU A 102 -8.19 -22.82 11.99
CA LEU A 102 -8.98 -21.96 11.08
C LEU A 102 -9.85 -22.74 10.09
N GLY A 103 -9.51 -24.01 9.82
CA GLY A 103 -10.12 -24.81 8.76
C GLY A 103 -9.57 -24.48 7.36
N CYS A 104 -9.60 -25.47 6.47
CA CYS A 104 -8.92 -25.41 5.16
C CYS A 104 -9.45 -24.27 4.25
N HIS A 105 -10.76 -24.12 4.17
CA HIS A 105 -11.39 -23.11 3.30
C HIS A 105 -11.04 -21.67 3.73
N THR A 106 -11.12 -21.37 5.03
CA THR A 106 -10.77 -20.06 5.58
C THR A 106 -9.27 -19.79 5.47
N TYR A 107 -8.46 -20.82 5.71
CA TYR A 107 -7.00 -20.72 5.65
C TYR A 107 -6.49 -20.36 4.25
N ILE A 108 -7.00 -21.03 3.20
CA ILE A 108 -6.60 -20.76 1.81
C ILE A 108 -7.04 -19.36 1.36
N ARG A 109 -8.21 -18.89 1.81
CA ARG A 109 -8.73 -17.56 1.45
C ARG A 109 -7.92 -16.42 2.10
N HIS A 110 -7.22 -16.69 3.20
CA HIS A 110 -6.45 -15.69 3.92
C HIS A 110 -5.08 -15.44 3.25
N LYS A 111 -5.00 -14.39 2.43
CA LYS A 111 -3.82 -14.03 1.60
C LYS A 111 -2.48 -14.09 2.36
N ARG A 112 -2.42 -13.60 3.60
CA ARG A 112 -1.19 -13.54 4.40
C ARG A 112 -0.64 -14.93 4.75
N THR A 113 -1.53 -15.83 5.16
CA THR A 113 -1.13 -17.18 5.56
C THR A 113 -0.78 -18.02 4.34
N MET A 114 -1.44 -17.75 3.21
CA MET A 114 -1.10 -18.35 1.92
C MET A 114 0.31 -17.98 1.45
N VAL A 115 0.73 -16.71 1.53
CA VAL A 115 2.10 -16.30 1.16
C VAL A 115 3.15 -17.01 2.03
N LYS A 116 2.92 -17.11 3.34
CA LYS A 116 3.79 -17.88 4.24
C LYS A 116 3.87 -19.36 3.88
N PHE A 117 2.74 -19.97 3.53
CA PHE A 117 2.69 -21.36 3.12
C PHE A 117 3.47 -21.58 1.82
N VAL A 118 3.28 -20.72 0.82
CA VAL A 118 4.04 -20.75 -0.44
C VAL A 118 5.53 -20.58 -0.16
N GLU A 119 5.93 -19.62 0.67
CA GLU A 119 7.34 -19.41 1.00
C GLU A 119 7.94 -20.63 1.72
N ALA A 120 7.25 -21.19 2.72
CA ALA A 120 7.70 -22.39 3.41
C ALA A 120 7.86 -23.58 2.45
N VAL A 121 6.95 -23.75 1.48
CA VAL A 121 7.04 -24.79 0.45
C VAL A 121 8.19 -24.49 -0.53
N VAL A 122 8.37 -23.26 -0.96
CA VAL A 122 9.46 -22.85 -1.86
C VAL A 122 10.82 -23.11 -1.22
N VAL A 123 11.00 -22.77 0.06
CA VAL A 123 12.24 -23.06 0.79
C VAL A 123 12.46 -24.57 0.95
N LEU A 124 11.39 -25.35 1.20
CA LEU A 124 11.47 -26.80 1.36
C LEU A 124 11.82 -27.54 0.06
N VAL A 125 11.23 -27.12 -1.07
CA VAL A 125 11.39 -27.75 -2.39
C VAL A 125 12.73 -27.36 -3.03
N ARG A 126 13.21 -26.13 -2.80
CA ARG A 126 14.40 -25.60 -3.48
C ARG A 126 15.67 -25.74 -2.64
N GLN A 127 16.12 -26.99 -2.45
CA GLN A 127 17.43 -27.29 -1.83
C GLN A 127 18.65 -27.01 -2.74
N THR A 128 18.45 -26.51 -3.97
CA THR A 128 19.56 -26.23 -4.89
C THR A 128 20.17 -24.84 -4.65
N SER A 129 21.50 -24.79 -4.61
CA SER A 129 22.31 -23.64 -4.20
C SER A 129 22.26 -22.42 -5.14
N HIS A 130 21.72 -22.55 -6.35
CA HIS A 130 21.90 -21.54 -7.42
C HIS A 130 20.99 -20.31 -7.31
N LEU A 131 19.89 -20.37 -6.56
CA LEU A 131 18.99 -19.23 -6.39
C LEU A 131 18.57 -19.07 -4.92
N ARG A 132 19.51 -18.60 -4.09
CA ARG A 132 19.29 -18.27 -2.67
C ARG A 132 18.46 -17.00 -2.43
N ILE A 133 18.00 -16.32 -3.49
CA ILE A 133 17.27 -15.05 -3.43
C ILE A 133 15.98 -15.16 -2.61
N THR A 134 15.34 -16.32 -2.58
CA THR A 134 14.13 -16.57 -1.78
C THR A 134 14.38 -16.41 -0.27
N ARG A 135 15.62 -16.56 0.21
CA ARG A 135 15.97 -16.33 1.62
C ARG A 135 15.69 -14.91 2.09
N ALA A 136 15.69 -13.92 1.19
CA ALA A 136 15.30 -12.54 1.51
C ALA A 136 13.83 -12.43 1.95
N LEU A 137 12.97 -13.37 1.53
CA LEU A 137 11.57 -13.41 1.92
C LEU A 137 11.37 -13.94 3.35
N ARG A 138 12.39 -14.52 4.00
CA ARG A 138 12.31 -15.02 5.40
C ARG A 138 11.89 -13.92 6.40
N CYS A 139 12.13 -12.64 6.08
CA CYS A 139 11.63 -11.51 6.85
C CYS A 139 10.10 -11.54 7.06
N ILE A 140 9.35 -12.20 6.16
CA ILE A 140 7.91 -12.38 6.31
C ILE A 140 7.52 -13.23 7.53
N PHE A 141 8.38 -14.18 7.94
CA PHE A 141 8.14 -15.00 9.12
C PHE A 141 8.12 -14.14 10.37
N LEU A 142 9.07 -13.20 10.49
CA LEU A 142 9.18 -12.25 11.59
C LEU A 142 8.03 -11.24 11.59
N VAL A 143 7.72 -10.64 10.43
CA VAL A 143 6.66 -9.62 10.32
C VAL A 143 5.28 -10.19 10.71
N ASP A 144 5.03 -11.46 10.47
CA ASP A 144 3.74 -12.08 10.80
C ASP A 144 3.63 -12.61 12.24
N CYS A 145 4.72 -12.62 13.01
CA CYS A 145 4.69 -12.97 14.44
C CYS A 145 3.73 -12.07 15.23
N ARG A 146 3.11 -12.62 16.28
CA ARG A 146 2.16 -11.89 17.15
C ARG A 146 2.80 -10.64 17.79
N TYR A 147 4.04 -10.74 18.26
CA TYR A 147 4.78 -9.63 18.89
C TYR A 147 5.15 -8.52 17.90
N CYS A 148 5.45 -8.88 16.64
CA CYS A 148 5.79 -7.92 15.59
C CYS A 148 4.56 -7.31 14.89
N GLY A 149 3.38 -7.38 15.54
CA GLY A 149 2.14 -6.83 15.00
C GLY A 149 2.21 -5.34 14.66
N ALA A 150 2.97 -4.55 15.44
CA ALA A 150 3.19 -3.12 15.16
C ALA A 150 4.00 -2.91 13.86
N VAL A 151 5.10 -3.66 13.68
CA VAL A 151 5.92 -3.62 12.46
C VAL A 151 5.07 -3.97 11.24
N ARG A 152 4.21 -4.99 11.36
CA ARG A 152 3.28 -5.39 10.30
C ARG A 152 2.28 -4.31 9.93
N ARG A 153 1.71 -3.62 10.92
CA ARG A 153 0.77 -2.51 10.70
C ARG A 153 1.47 -1.37 9.94
N ASN A 154 2.68 -0.99 10.35
CA ASN A 154 3.47 0.06 9.68
C ASN A 154 3.84 -0.32 8.24
N LEU A 155 4.31 -1.55 7.99
CA LEU A 155 4.62 -2.03 6.64
C LEU A 155 3.37 -2.04 5.74
N ARG A 156 2.23 -2.47 6.27
CA ARG A 156 0.95 -2.43 5.53
C ARG A 156 0.59 -1.00 5.15
N GLN A 157 0.76 -0.04 6.06
CA GLN A 157 0.48 1.37 5.79
C GLN A 157 1.37 1.92 4.68
N ILE A 158 2.67 1.60 4.68
CA ILE A 158 3.61 1.98 3.62
C ILE A 158 3.17 1.44 2.25
N PHE A 159 2.79 0.16 2.17
CA PHE A 159 2.31 -0.41 0.92
C PHE A 159 0.94 0.14 0.48
N GLN A 160 0.07 0.51 1.43
CA GLN A 160 -1.23 1.11 1.13
C GLN A 160 -1.14 2.59 0.74
N SER A 161 -0.03 3.28 1.07
CA SER A 161 0.27 4.63 0.57
C SER A 161 0.99 4.62 -0.78
N LEU A 162 1.41 3.46 -1.29
CA LEU A 162 2.14 3.33 -2.54
C LEU A 162 1.30 3.58 -3.81
N PRO A 163 -0.01 3.20 -3.92
CA PRO A 163 -0.74 3.35 -5.18
C PRO A 163 -0.76 4.79 -5.74
N PRO A 164 -1.05 5.85 -4.95
CA PRO A 164 -0.98 7.22 -5.45
C PRO A 164 0.43 7.62 -5.96
N PHE A 165 1.49 7.02 -5.41
CA PHE A 165 2.85 7.27 -5.86
C PHE A 165 3.12 6.67 -7.25
N ILE A 166 2.48 5.54 -7.62
CA ILE A 166 2.69 4.91 -8.92
C ILE A 166 2.30 5.84 -10.06
N ASP A 167 1.21 6.60 -9.91
CA ASP A 167 0.72 7.50 -10.95
C ASP A 167 1.72 8.62 -11.25
N ILE A 168 2.30 9.24 -10.20
CA ILE A 168 3.30 10.31 -10.36
C ILE A 168 4.66 9.75 -10.79
N LEU A 169 5.04 8.57 -10.29
CA LEU A 169 6.23 7.87 -10.76
C LEU A 169 6.12 7.57 -12.26
N LEU A 170 4.95 7.15 -12.74
CA LEU A 170 4.69 6.89 -14.15
C LEU A 170 4.79 8.18 -14.98
N LEU A 171 4.34 9.32 -14.45
CA LEU A 171 4.54 10.63 -15.08
C LEU A 171 6.04 10.98 -15.20
N LEU A 172 6.83 10.76 -14.15
CA LEU A 172 8.29 10.94 -14.20
C LEU A 172 8.91 10.02 -15.26
N LEU A 173 8.57 8.73 -15.25
CA LEU A 173 9.07 7.76 -16.23
C LEU A 173 8.68 8.15 -17.66
N PHE A 174 7.49 8.73 -17.86
CA PHE A 174 7.06 9.22 -19.17
C PHE A 174 7.94 10.39 -19.66
N PHE A 175 8.19 11.40 -18.81
CA PHE A 175 9.12 12.49 -19.16
C PHE A 175 10.53 11.96 -19.45
N MET A 176 11.01 11.02 -18.65
CA MET A 176 12.30 10.37 -18.83
C MET A 176 12.42 9.68 -20.19
N VAL A 177 11.37 8.97 -20.63
CA VAL A 177 11.33 8.33 -21.95
C VAL A 177 11.39 9.38 -23.07
N ILE A 178 10.67 10.50 -22.96
CA ILE A 178 10.74 11.59 -23.95
C ILE A 178 12.16 12.12 -24.07
N PHE A 179 12.80 12.43 -22.93
CA PHE A 179 14.18 12.91 -22.91
C PHE A 179 15.17 11.83 -23.38
N ALA A 180 14.93 10.56 -23.11
CA ALA A 180 15.78 9.45 -23.56
C ALA A 180 15.75 9.31 -25.09
N ILE A 181 14.56 9.41 -25.69
CA ILE A 181 14.40 9.41 -27.15
C ILE A 181 15.07 10.65 -27.75
N LEU A 182 14.84 11.84 -27.18
CA LEU A 182 15.48 13.08 -27.66
C LEU A 182 17.01 13.02 -27.53
N GLY A 183 17.53 12.55 -26.39
CA GLY A 183 18.96 12.40 -26.14
C GLY A 183 19.61 11.39 -27.08
N PHE A 184 18.91 10.27 -27.35
CA PHE A 184 19.32 9.33 -28.39
C PHE A 184 19.42 10.02 -29.76
N TYR A 185 18.43 10.78 -30.21
CA TYR A 185 18.50 11.48 -31.49
C TYR A 185 19.55 12.60 -31.56
N LEU A 186 19.82 13.28 -30.45
CA LEU A 186 20.76 14.41 -30.39
C LEU A 186 22.22 13.97 -30.25
N PHE A 187 22.48 12.94 -29.44
CA PHE A 187 23.83 12.59 -28.99
C PHE A 187 24.29 11.21 -29.45
N SER A 188 23.41 10.38 -30.03
CA SER A 188 23.86 9.12 -30.62
C SER A 188 24.82 9.43 -31.79
N PRO A 189 26.01 8.81 -31.79
CA PRO A 189 26.99 8.99 -32.87
C PRO A 189 26.51 8.40 -34.20
N ASN A 190 25.46 7.57 -34.18
CA ASN A 190 25.00 6.82 -35.35
C ASN A 190 23.63 7.30 -35.84
N LYS A 191 23.61 8.31 -36.72
CA LYS A 191 22.37 8.91 -37.27
C LYS A 191 21.68 8.04 -38.34
N SER A 192 22.29 6.94 -38.77
CA SER A 192 21.76 6.09 -39.84
C SER A 192 22.27 4.66 -39.75
N ASP A 193 21.87 3.88 -38.74
CA ASP A 193 21.96 2.42 -38.85
C ASP A 193 20.88 1.71 -38.01
N PRO A 194 20.05 0.81 -38.59
CA PRO A 194 19.11 -0.02 -37.83
C PRO A 194 19.77 -1.19 -37.08
N TYR A 195 21.06 -1.50 -37.27
CA TYR A 195 21.75 -2.56 -36.53
C TYR A 195 23.26 -2.28 -36.39
N PHE A 196 23.82 -2.55 -35.21
CA PHE A 196 25.27 -2.71 -35.00
C PHE A 196 25.81 -3.81 -35.93
N ASN A 197 26.74 -3.51 -36.84
CA ASN A 197 27.32 -4.55 -37.69
C ASN A 197 28.64 -5.14 -37.22
N THR A 198 29.46 -4.51 -36.35
CA THR A 198 30.66 -5.17 -35.76
C THR A 198 31.25 -4.46 -34.54
N LEU A 199 31.72 -5.26 -33.58
CA LEU A 199 32.41 -4.86 -32.34
C LEU A 199 33.75 -4.14 -32.60
N GLU A 200 34.38 -4.40 -33.75
CA GLU A 200 35.64 -3.81 -34.18
C GLU A 200 35.50 -2.32 -34.52
N SER A 201 34.41 -1.95 -35.20
CA SER A 201 34.11 -0.56 -35.59
C SER A 201 33.83 0.33 -34.38
N SER A 202 33.17 -0.22 -33.35
CA SER A 202 32.93 0.47 -32.07
C SER A 202 34.22 0.68 -31.26
N LEU A 203 35.15 -0.27 -31.30
CA LEU A 203 36.44 -0.15 -30.61
C LEU A 203 37.37 0.87 -31.27
N VAL A 204 37.34 1.00 -32.60
CA VAL A 204 38.16 1.99 -33.33
C VAL A 204 37.63 3.42 -33.13
N ASN A 205 36.31 3.63 -33.16
CA ASN A 205 35.73 4.95 -32.85
C ASN A 205 35.95 5.34 -31.38
N LEU A 206 35.86 4.39 -30.45
CA LEU A 206 36.20 4.60 -29.04
C LEU A 206 37.70 4.91 -28.86
N PHE A 207 38.58 4.25 -29.60
CA PHE A 207 40.02 4.51 -29.57
C PHE A 207 40.39 5.90 -30.12
N VAL A 208 39.72 6.35 -31.19
CA VAL A 208 39.91 7.70 -31.75
C VAL A 208 39.41 8.77 -30.77
N LEU A 209 38.21 8.62 -30.20
CA LEU A 209 37.66 9.48 -29.14
C LEU A 209 38.58 9.56 -27.90
N LEU A 210 39.15 8.42 -27.49
CA LEU A 210 40.06 8.30 -26.35
C LEU A 210 41.40 9.01 -26.58
N THR A 211 41.81 9.22 -27.84
CA THR A 211 43.06 9.93 -28.18
C THR A 211 42.89 11.43 -28.42
N THR A 212 41.65 11.94 -28.52
CA THR A 212 41.36 13.37 -28.78
C THR A 212 40.72 14.13 -27.62
N ALA A 213 40.30 13.46 -26.54
CA ALA A 213 39.58 14.09 -25.42
C ALA A 213 40.45 14.43 -24.18
N ASN A 214 41.72 14.78 -24.36
CA ASN A 214 42.62 15.19 -23.26
C ASN A 214 42.54 16.68 -22.91
N THR A 215 41.61 17.44 -23.49
CA THR A 215 41.48 18.90 -23.29
C THR A 215 40.34 19.31 -22.35
N SER A 216 39.46 18.39 -21.95
CA SER A 216 38.37 18.69 -21.02
C SER A 216 38.77 18.43 -19.56
N THR A 217 38.21 19.21 -18.63
CA THR A 217 38.45 19.06 -17.18
C THR A 217 37.88 17.75 -16.61
N VAL A 218 37.06 17.04 -17.38
CA VAL A 218 36.40 15.78 -17.00
C VAL A 218 37.07 14.54 -17.60
N ALA A 219 38.16 14.70 -18.36
CA ALA A 219 38.85 13.60 -19.05
C ALA A 219 39.26 12.45 -18.12
N ASP A 220 39.60 12.74 -16.86
CA ASP A 220 39.97 11.72 -15.87
C ASP A 220 38.80 10.76 -15.54
N ALA A 221 37.56 11.24 -15.58
CA ALA A 221 36.36 10.44 -15.36
C ALA A 221 36.03 9.48 -16.53
N PHE A 222 36.52 9.78 -17.74
CA PHE A 222 36.33 8.95 -18.93
C PHE A 222 37.55 8.09 -19.27
N ARG A 223 38.55 8.02 -18.40
CA ARG A 223 39.81 7.32 -18.68
C ARG A 223 39.63 5.81 -18.83
N TRP A 224 40.43 5.23 -19.71
CA TRP A 224 40.67 3.80 -19.83
C TRP A 224 42.15 3.56 -20.12
N VAL A 225 42.91 3.12 -19.10
CA VAL A 225 44.36 2.97 -19.20
C VAL A 225 44.79 1.58 -18.75
N ASN A 226 45.46 0.86 -19.64
CA ASN A 226 46.05 -0.43 -19.31
C ASN A 226 47.42 -0.23 -18.65
N ARG A 227 47.54 -0.58 -17.37
CA ARG A 227 48.81 -0.57 -16.64
C ARG A 227 49.29 -2.00 -16.41
N THR A 228 50.44 -2.34 -16.96
CA THR A 228 51.08 -3.62 -16.68
C THR A 228 52.01 -3.48 -15.47
N ILE A 229 51.76 -4.27 -14.43
CA ILE A 229 52.64 -4.35 -13.24
C ILE A 229 53.09 -5.80 -13.12
N GLY A 230 54.34 -6.06 -13.49
CA GLY A 230 54.88 -7.42 -13.56
C GLY A 230 54.15 -8.26 -14.62
N ASN A 231 53.52 -9.37 -14.20
CA ASN A 231 52.80 -10.30 -15.06
C ASN A 231 51.28 -10.07 -15.13
N LYS A 232 50.76 -9.01 -14.50
CA LYS A 232 49.32 -8.69 -14.50
C LYS A 232 49.06 -7.36 -15.20
N THR A 233 48.11 -7.37 -16.13
CA THR A 233 47.50 -6.18 -16.72
C THR A 233 46.35 -5.74 -15.82
N VAL A 234 46.49 -4.58 -15.17
CA VAL A 234 45.41 -3.94 -14.42
C VAL A 234 44.88 -2.79 -15.25
N VAL A 235 43.56 -2.77 -15.47
CA VAL A 235 42.92 -1.69 -16.22
C VAL A 235 42.41 -0.66 -15.23
N ASP A 236 42.87 0.58 -15.38
CA ASP A 236 42.42 1.75 -14.62
C ASP A 236 41.33 2.46 -15.42
N GLN A 237 40.11 2.51 -14.87
CA GLN A 237 38.90 2.95 -15.58
C GLN A 237 38.13 3.98 -14.77
N GLY A 238 37.65 5.03 -15.44
CA GLY A 238 36.76 6.04 -14.85
C GLY A 238 35.26 5.71 -14.98
N TYR A 239 34.91 4.66 -15.73
CA TYR A 239 33.54 4.10 -15.93
C TYR A 239 32.46 5.03 -16.52
N TYR A 240 32.60 6.37 -16.50
CA TYR A 240 31.58 7.29 -17.03
C TYR A 240 31.29 7.14 -18.53
N TYR A 241 32.18 6.49 -19.29
CA TYR A 241 31.94 6.15 -20.70
C TYR A 241 30.78 5.13 -20.89
N LEU A 242 30.36 4.44 -19.83
CA LEU A 242 29.17 3.56 -19.86
C LEU A 242 27.86 4.36 -19.92
N ASN A 243 27.89 5.62 -19.51
CA ASN A 243 26.76 6.54 -19.54
C ASN A 243 26.67 7.22 -20.90
N ASN A 244 26.15 6.47 -21.87
CA ASN A 244 26.03 6.88 -23.28
C ASN A 244 24.56 6.93 -23.75
N PHE A 245 24.39 7.53 -24.92
CA PHE A 245 23.10 7.67 -25.60
C PHE A 245 23.01 6.80 -26.87
N ASP A 246 23.74 5.67 -26.90
CA ASP A 246 23.85 4.82 -28.09
C ASP A 246 22.55 4.07 -28.41
N ASN A 247 21.72 3.83 -27.39
CA ASN A 247 20.40 3.22 -27.54
C ASN A 247 19.44 3.77 -26.47
N ILE A 248 18.13 3.59 -26.69
CA ILE A 248 17.10 4.16 -25.82
C ILE A 248 17.22 3.66 -24.37
N LEU A 249 17.66 2.42 -24.14
CA LEU A 249 17.80 1.86 -22.79
C LEU A 249 19.00 2.47 -22.05
N ASN A 250 20.15 2.63 -22.71
CA ASN A 250 21.32 3.29 -22.14
C ASN A 250 21.06 4.78 -21.90
N SER A 251 20.38 5.45 -22.83
CA SER A 251 19.90 6.83 -22.64
C SER A 251 19.00 6.93 -21.41
N PHE A 252 18.09 5.97 -21.23
CA PHE A 252 17.19 5.93 -20.08
C PHE A 252 17.95 5.72 -18.76
N VAL A 253 18.88 4.77 -18.71
CA VAL A 253 19.73 4.51 -17.52
C VAL A 253 20.58 5.73 -17.19
N THR A 254 21.22 6.33 -18.19
CA THR A 254 22.02 7.56 -18.03
C THR A 254 21.17 8.68 -17.45
N LEU A 255 19.99 8.94 -18.02
CA LEU A 255 19.08 9.96 -17.49
C LEU A 255 18.60 9.59 -16.08
N PHE A 256 18.39 8.31 -15.78
CA PHE A 256 17.96 7.86 -14.44
C PHE A 256 19.03 8.19 -13.41
N GLU A 257 20.30 7.94 -13.71
CA GLU A 257 21.42 8.37 -12.87
C GLU A 257 21.44 9.90 -12.69
N LEU A 258 21.17 10.67 -13.76
CA LEU A 258 21.11 12.13 -13.71
C LEU A 258 19.93 12.67 -12.87
N THR A 259 18.86 11.90 -12.66
CA THR A 259 17.76 12.31 -11.74
C THR A 259 18.20 12.44 -10.30
N VAL A 260 19.27 11.74 -9.90
CA VAL A 260 19.84 11.80 -8.55
C VAL A 260 20.64 13.10 -8.34
N VAL A 261 20.91 13.86 -9.41
CA VAL A 261 21.62 15.16 -9.39
C VAL A 261 23.10 15.06 -8.99
N ASN A 262 23.60 13.89 -8.62
CA ASN A 262 25.02 13.72 -8.30
C ASN A 262 25.87 13.69 -9.57
N ASP A 263 26.95 14.48 -9.59
CA ASP A 263 27.98 14.51 -10.64
C ASP A 263 27.46 14.64 -12.08
N TRP A 264 26.27 15.21 -12.24
CA TRP A 264 25.57 15.34 -13.53
C TRP A 264 26.35 16.18 -14.54
N TYR A 265 27.13 17.15 -14.06
CA TYR A 265 27.98 18.00 -14.89
C TYR A 265 29.10 17.23 -15.59
N ILE A 266 29.53 16.07 -15.06
CA ILE A 266 30.56 15.23 -15.68
C ILE A 266 30.06 14.65 -17.00
N VAL A 267 28.83 14.11 -16.99
CA VAL A 267 28.18 13.58 -18.19
C VAL A 267 27.86 14.70 -19.18
N MET A 268 27.35 15.84 -18.69
CA MET A 268 27.11 17.01 -19.53
C MET A 268 28.39 17.48 -20.22
N GLU A 269 29.47 17.74 -19.47
CA GLU A 269 30.72 18.24 -20.03
C GLU A 269 31.35 17.24 -21.01
N GLY A 270 31.27 15.93 -20.72
CA GLY A 270 31.69 14.87 -21.64
C GLY A 270 30.90 14.86 -22.95
N VAL A 271 29.58 15.04 -22.92
CA VAL A 271 28.78 15.16 -24.15
C VAL A 271 29.09 16.48 -24.88
N THR A 272 29.38 17.56 -24.15
CA THR A 272 29.69 18.85 -24.77
C THR A 272 31.06 18.89 -25.44
N SER A 273 32.02 18.09 -24.97
CA SER A 273 33.35 18.01 -25.61
C SER A 273 33.26 17.37 -26.99
N GLU A 274 32.30 16.47 -27.20
CA GLU A 274 32.14 15.73 -28.46
C GLU A 274 31.09 16.32 -29.41
N THR A 275 30.13 17.10 -28.90
CA THR A 275 29.00 17.59 -29.71
C THR A 275 29.05 19.11 -29.94
N SER A 276 28.45 19.89 -29.05
CA SER A 276 28.37 21.35 -29.12
C SER A 276 28.03 21.93 -27.77
N HIS A 277 28.35 23.21 -27.54
CA HIS A 277 27.96 23.92 -26.32
C HIS A 277 26.44 23.96 -26.09
N TRP A 278 25.63 23.87 -27.16
CA TRP A 278 24.16 23.81 -27.08
C TRP A 278 23.64 22.55 -26.39
N SER A 279 24.43 21.48 -26.31
CA SER A 279 24.05 20.28 -25.53
C SER A 279 23.91 20.60 -24.03
N ARG A 280 24.60 21.62 -23.49
CA ARG A 280 24.38 22.11 -22.12
C ARG A 280 22.92 22.49 -21.89
N LEU A 281 22.25 23.09 -22.88
CA LEU A 281 20.85 23.48 -22.75
C LEU A 281 19.94 22.27 -22.54
N TYR A 282 20.18 21.15 -23.23
CA TYR A 282 19.44 19.90 -23.01
C TYR A 282 19.56 19.43 -21.56
N PHE A 283 20.78 19.36 -21.02
CA PHE A 283 21.01 18.89 -19.65
C PHE A 283 20.46 19.86 -18.60
N MET A 284 20.55 21.18 -18.82
CA MET A 284 19.99 22.20 -17.94
C MET A 284 18.45 22.14 -17.91
N ILE A 285 17.80 21.97 -19.07
CA ILE A 285 16.35 21.82 -19.15
C ILE A 285 15.93 20.52 -18.45
N PHE A 286 16.60 19.40 -18.73
CA PHE A 286 16.34 18.12 -18.08
C PHE A 286 16.47 18.24 -16.55
N TYR A 287 17.52 18.90 -16.06
CA TYR A 287 17.73 19.12 -14.63
C TYR A 287 16.58 19.92 -13.99
N ILE A 288 16.17 21.04 -14.59
CA ILE A 288 15.07 21.86 -14.05
C ILE A 288 13.76 21.05 -14.03
N VAL A 289 13.44 20.38 -15.13
CA VAL A 289 12.21 19.58 -15.24
C VAL A 289 12.20 18.45 -14.20
N THR A 290 13.28 17.66 -14.11
CA THR A 290 13.36 16.54 -13.16
C THR A 290 13.38 17.01 -11.71
N MET A 291 14.02 18.14 -11.40
CA MET A 291 14.00 18.72 -10.06
C MET A 291 12.59 19.16 -9.64
N VAL A 292 11.82 19.79 -10.54
CA VAL A 292 10.42 20.13 -10.28
C VAL A 292 9.57 18.87 -10.12
N VAL A 293 9.70 17.88 -11.00
CA VAL A 293 8.93 16.64 -10.91
C VAL A 293 9.26 15.87 -9.63
N MET A 294 10.54 15.77 -9.25
CA MET A 294 10.95 15.11 -8.02
C MET A 294 10.47 15.84 -6.77
N THR A 295 10.48 17.17 -6.75
CA THR A 295 9.93 17.93 -5.60
C THR A 295 8.43 17.75 -5.48
N ILE A 296 7.68 17.70 -6.58
CA ILE A 296 6.25 17.36 -6.59
C ILE A 296 6.01 15.94 -6.06
N ILE A 297 6.80 14.95 -6.50
CA ILE A 297 6.72 13.57 -6.00
C ILE A 297 6.95 13.53 -4.49
N VAL A 298 8.02 14.14 -4.01
CA VAL A 298 8.35 14.13 -2.58
C VAL A 298 7.25 14.81 -1.76
N ALA A 299 6.76 15.98 -2.20
CA ALA A 299 5.67 16.68 -1.52
C ALA A 299 4.41 15.82 -1.43
N PHE A 300 4.00 15.20 -2.54
CA PHE A 300 2.81 14.37 -2.59
C PHE A 300 2.94 13.09 -1.75
N ILE A 301 4.12 12.44 -1.76
CA ILE A 301 4.39 11.27 -0.90
C ILE A 301 4.31 11.68 0.57
N LEU A 302 4.93 12.80 0.94
CA LEU A 302 4.91 13.29 2.32
C LEU A 302 3.49 13.62 2.76
N GLU A 303 2.71 14.28 1.93
CA GLU A 303 1.30 14.59 2.22
C GLU A 303 0.49 13.30 2.39
N ALA A 304 0.57 12.36 1.44
CA ALA A 304 -0.14 11.08 1.53
C ALA A 304 0.30 10.24 2.75
N PHE A 305 1.59 10.27 3.09
CA PHE A 305 2.13 9.56 4.26
C PHE A 305 1.68 10.22 5.57
N VAL A 306 1.80 11.53 5.70
CA VAL A 306 1.33 12.31 6.86
C VAL A 306 -0.16 12.11 7.05
N PHE A 307 -0.94 12.19 5.98
CA PHE A 307 -2.36 11.92 5.96
C PHE A 307 -2.69 10.52 6.48
N ARG A 308 -2.02 9.48 5.97
CA ARG A 308 -2.22 8.09 6.42
C ARG A 308 -1.78 7.87 7.87
N MET A 309 -0.69 8.49 8.30
CA MET A 309 -0.18 8.40 9.66
C MET A 309 -1.11 9.12 10.66
N ASN A 310 -1.56 10.34 10.33
CA ASN A 310 -2.55 11.07 11.12
C ASN A 310 -3.87 10.31 11.19
N TYR A 311 -4.29 9.71 10.07
CA TYR A 311 -5.46 8.83 10.03
C TYR A 311 -5.29 7.63 10.95
N ALA A 312 -4.17 6.89 10.84
CA ALA A 312 -3.90 5.73 11.68
C ALA A 312 -3.89 6.06 13.17
N ARG A 313 -3.34 7.22 13.55
CA ARG A 313 -3.35 7.73 14.93
C ARG A 313 -4.77 8.07 15.41
N LYS A 314 -5.57 8.79 14.61
CA LYS A 314 -6.98 9.10 14.94
C LYS A 314 -7.84 7.83 15.03
N ASN A 315 -7.50 6.77 14.29
CA ASN A 315 -8.19 5.48 14.32
C ASN A 315 -7.61 4.44 15.30
N GLN A 316 -6.55 4.77 16.05
CA GLN A 316 -5.88 3.81 16.95
C GLN A 316 -6.75 3.41 18.15
N ASP A 317 -7.72 4.24 18.53
CA ASP A 317 -8.78 3.92 19.50
C ASP A 317 -9.82 2.93 18.95
N SER A 318 -9.71 2.56 17.68
CA SER A 318 -10.50 1.53 17.01
C SER A 318 -9.59 0.39 16.57
N GLU A 319 -9.05 -0.41 17.52
CA GLU A 319 -8.45 -1.72 17.22
C GLU A 319 -9.42 -2.68 16.49
N ALA A 320 -10.66 -2.25 16.32
CA ALA A 320 -11.70 -2.72 15.43
C ALA A 320 -11.42 -2.46 13.93
N GLU A 321 -10.19 -2.52 13.41
CA GLU A 321 -9.97 -2.40 11.94
C GLU A 321 -10.66 -3.54 11.16
N ASP A 322 -10.89 -4.69 11.81
CA ASP A 322 -11.54 -5.86 11.20
C ASP A 322 -13.02 -6.01 11.59
N SER A 323 -13.48 -5.36 12.68
CA SER A 323 -14.89 -5.26 12.99
C SER A 323 -15.46 -4.02 12.29
N GLY A 324 -16.31 -4.26 11.29
CA GLY A 324 -17.04 -3.22 10.58
C GLY A 324 -17.84 -2.30 11.51
N ILE A 325 -18.57 -1.34 10.92
CA ILE A 325 -19.48 -0.50 11.70
C ILE A 325 -20.61 -1.39 12.20
N VAL A 326 -20.73 -1.46 13.53
CA VAL A 326 -21.78 -2.18 14.23
C VAL A 326 -22.81 -1.16 14.69
N PHE A 327 -24.07 -1.42 14.38
CA PHE A 327 -25.19 -0.60 14.80
C PHE A 327 -26.14 -1.46 15.61
N GLU A 328 -26.40 -1.03 16.83
CA GLU A 328 -27.35 -1.67 17.74
C GLU A 328 -28.64 -0.86 17.73
N ARG A 329 -29.75 -1.52 17.43
CA ARG A 329 -31.07 -0.90 17.52
C ARG A 329 -32.02 -1.84 18.22
N GLU A 330 -32.54 -1.36 19.34
CA GLU A 330 -33.67 -1.97 20.00
C GLU A 330 -34.94 -1.56 19.28
N VAL A 331 -35.79 -2.54 18.99
CA VAL A 331 -37.10 -2.32 18.35
C VAL A 331 -38.15 -2.93 19.26
N SER A 332 -39.15 -2.13 19.61
CA SER A 332 -40.24 -2.60 20.47
C SER A 332 -41.21 -3.48 19.69
N LYS A 333 -41.96 -4.31 20.42
CA LYS A 333 -43.01 -5.13 19.85
C LYS A 333 -44.09 -4.28 19.16
N GLU A 334 -44.43 -3.14 19.75
CA GLU A 334 -45.45 -2.21 19.25
C GLU A 334 -45.03 -1.57 17.92
N GLU A 335 -43.75 -1.24 17.76
CA GLU A 335 -43.20 -0.69 16.51
C GLU A 335 -43.26 -1.71 15.36
N ILE A 336 -42.86 -2.97 15.62
CA ILE A 336 -42.92 -4.04 14.61
C ILE A 336 -44.38 -4.32 14.21
N ARG A 337 -45.29 -4.30 15.19
CA ARG A 337 -46.73 -4.47 14.93
C ARG A 337 -47.29 -3.32 14.09
N GLY A 338 -46.97 -2.08 14.43
CA GLY A 338 -47.37 -0.91 13.64
C GLY A 338 -46.85 -0.97 12.21
N LEU A 339 -45.61 -1.42 12.01
CA LEU A 339 -45.01 -1.60 10.70
C LEU A 339 -45.68 -2.73 9.89
N ALA A 340 -46.06 -3.83 10.54
CA ALA A 340 -46.79 -4.91 9.87
C ALA A 340 -48.18 -4.43 9.38
N GLU A 341 -48.86 -3.58 10.15
CA GLU A 341 -50.15 -3.00 9.78
C GLU A 341 -50.04 -2.02 8.60
N THR A 342 -48.97 -1.22 8.52
CA THR A 342 -48.74 -0.33 7.38
C THR A 342 -48.39 -1.08 6.09
N TYR A 343 -47.53 -2.11 6.16
CA TYR A 343 -47.24 -2.97 4.99
C TYR A 343 -48.47 -3.74 4.52
N GLY A 344 -49.30 -4.23 5.45
CA GLY A 344 -50.57 -4.87 5.12
C GLY A 344 -51.54 -3.92 4.40
N ARG A 345 -51.59 -2.64 4.81
CA ARG A 345 -52.39 -1.60 4.13
C ARG A 345 -51.86 -1.22 2.74
N GLN A 346 -50.54 -1.26 2.54
CA GLN A 346 -49.91 -1.00 1.24
C GLN A 346 -49.97 -2.20 0.28
N GLY A 347 -50.43 -3.37 0.74
CA GLY A 347 -50.60 -4.57 -0.08
C GLY A 347 -49.38 -5.51 -0.12
N ASP A 348 -48.32 -5.23 0.66
CA ASP A 348 -47.15 -6.09 0.75
C ASP A 348 -47.33 -7.16 1.84
N ASN A 349 -48.19 -8.13 1.54
CA ASN A 349 -48.59 -9.19 2.45
C ASN A 349 -47.42 -10.11 2.86
N LEU A 350 -46.38 -10.22 2.01
CA LEU A 350 -45.21 -11.04 2.32
C LEU A 350 -44.40 -10.40 3.46
N ALA A 351 -44.08 -9.11 3.35
CA ALA A 351 -43.38 -8.35 4.38
C ALA A 351 -44.17 -8.31 5.70
N ALA A 352 -45.48 -8.06 5.62
CA ALA A 352 -46.37 -8.06 6.79
C ALA A 352 -46.38 -9.43 7.49
N SER A 353 -46.45 -10.54 6.73
CA SER A 353 -46.43 -11.89 7.31
C SER A 353 -45.11 -12.24 7.99
N GLN A 354 -43.98 -11.74 7.47
CA GLN A 354 -42.66 -11.95 8.06
C GLN A 354 -42.53 -11.18 9.39
N LEU A 355 -43.00 -9.94 9.44
CA LEU A 355 -42.99 -9.14 10.67
C LEU A 355 -43.91 -9.73 11.76
N LEU A 356 -45.10 -10.21 11.39
CA LEU A 356 -46.00 -10.90 12.34
C LEU A 356 -45.39 -12.19 12.91
N LYS A 357 -44.56 -12.92 12.14
CA LYS A 357 -43.81 -14.06 12.67
C LYS A 357 -42.81 -13.62 13.75
N VAL A 358 -42.12 -12.50 13.55
CA VAL A 358 -41.20 -11.94 14.56
C VAL A 358 -41.96 -11.55 15.83
N VAL A 359 -43.11 -10.88 15.70
CA VAL A 359 -43.99 -10.55 16.84
C VAL A 359 -44.41 -11.82 17.60
N SER A 360 -44.79 -12.88 16.88
CA SER A 360 -45.17 -14.15 17.49
C SER A 360 -44.02 -14.83 18.25
N GLN A 361 -42.78 -14.66 17.79
CA GLN A 361 -41.58 -15.15 18.49
C GLN A 361 -41.30 -14.33 19.75
N MET A 362 -41.48 -13.01 19.70
CA MET A 362 -41.34 -12.13 20.87
C MET A 362 -42.38 -12.48 21.95
N ASP A 363 -43.62 -12.74 21.55
CA ASP A 363 -44.69 -13.19 22.45
C ASP A 363 -44.37 -14.51 23.13
N ARG A 364 -43.82 -15.47 22.37
CA ARG A 364 -43.45 -16.78 22.89
C ARG A 364 -42.36 -16.69 23.97
N HIS A 365 -41.45 -15.73 23.86
CA HIS A 365 -40.36 -15.51 24.82
C HIS A 365 -40.67 -14.43 25.87
N ARG A 366 -41.89 -13.87 25.88
CA ARG A 366 -42.30 -12.74 26.75
C ARG A 366 -41.35 -11.55 26.68
N GLN A 367 -40.86 -11.24 25.48
CA GLN A 367 -39.96 -10.11 25.24
C GLN A 367 -40.75 -8.88 24.77
N ALA A 368 -40.59 -7.75 25.47
CA ALA A 368 -41.22 -6.47 25.09
C ALA A 368 -40.46 -5.77 23.95
N ALA A 369 -39.17 -6.03 23.81
CA ALA A 369 -38.30 -5.47 22.78
C ALA A 369 -37.24 -6.50 22.34
N MET A 370 -36.72 -6.31 21.14
CA MET A 370 -35.67 -7.16 20.55
C MET A 370 -34.52 -6.28 20.07
N LEU A 371 -33.28 -6.67 20.42
CA LEU A 371 -32.07 -5.98 19.97
C LEU A 371 -31.64 -6.54 18.61
N PHE A 372 -31.59 -5.67 17.61
CA PHE A 372 -31.03 -5.99 16.29
C PHE A 372 -29.61 -5.44 16.18
N LEU A 373 -28.72 -6.28 15.64
CA LEU A 373 -27.32 -5.95 15.42
C LEU A 373 -27.02 -5.85 13.92
N GLY A 374 -26.99 -4.63 13.40
CA GLY A 374 -26.54 -4.34 12.05
C GLY A 374 -25.02 -4.34 11.98
N ARG A 375 -24.44 -4.99 10.96
CA ARG A 375 -23.00 -4.95 10.68
C ARG A 375 -22.75 -4.59 9.23
N ARG A 376 -21.91 -3.59 8.98
CA ARG A 376 -21.43 -3.26 7.64
C ARG A 376 -19.92 -3.04 7.60
N SER A 377 -19.26 -3.43 6.52
CA SER A 377 -17.85 -3.09 6.30
C SER A 377 -17.69 -1.58 6.12
N ARG A 378 -16.56 -1.03 6.57
CA ARG A 378 -16.21 0.37 6.31
C ARG A 378 -15.88 0.58 4.83
N THR A 379 -16.34 1.69 4.26
CA THR A 379 -16.05 2.11 2.89
C THR A 379 -15.02 3.24 2.86
N LYS A 380 -14.54 3.59 1.65
CA LYS A 380 -13.68 4.77 1.45
C LYS A 380 -14.41 6.08 1.83
N SER A 381 -15.74 6.14 1.74
CA SER A 381 -16.51 7.32 2.12
C SER A 381 -16.61 7.51 3.64
N ASP A 382 -16.80 6.43 4.41
CA ASP A 382 -16.77 6.50 5.88
C ASP A 382 -15.43 7.04 6.39
N LEU A 383 -14.38 6.63 5.68
CA LEU A 383 -13.01 7.04 5.92
C LEU A 383 -12.81 8.53 5.63
N SER A 384 -13.25 9.01 4.46
CA SER A 384 -13.11 10.42 4.10
C SER A 384 -13.94 11.32 5.01
N MET A 385 -15.12 10.87 5.44
CA MET A 385 -15.99 11.63 6.32
C MET A 385 -15.33 11.96 7.67
N LYS A 386 -14.63 10.98 8.28
CA LYS A 386 -13.89 11.18 9.54
C LYS A 386 -12.68 12.09 9.42
N MET A 387 -12.13 12.18 8.22
CA MET A 387 -10.84 12.79 7.98
C MET A 387 -10.97 14.27 7.69
N TYR A 388 -12.03 14.64 6.98
CA TYR A 388 -12.43 16.01 6.73
C TYR A 388 -13.51 16.47 7.72
N GLU A 389 -13.68 15.81 8.87
CA GLU A 389 -14.74 16.13 9.85
C GLU A 389 -14.74 17.61 10.25
N GLU A 390 -13.55 18.22 10.32
CA GLU A 390 -13.35 19.63 10.66
C GLU A 390 -13.71 20.58 9.49
N GLU A 391 -13.65 20.12 8.24
CA GLU A 391 -13.89 20.92 7.02
C GLU A 391 -15.28 20.70 6.42
N ILE A 392 -15.90 19.54 6.67
CA ILE A 392 -17.18 19.13 6.08
C ILE A 392 -18.30 20.14 6.41
N GLN A 393 -18.29 20.69 7.62
CA GLN A 393 -19.29 21.68 8.02
C GLN A 393 -19.17 22.97 7.19
N GLU A 394 -17.94 23.43 6.92
CA GLU A 394 -17.68 24.59 6.07
C GLU A 394 -18.12 24.33 4.63
N TRP A 395 -17.89 23.12 4.10
CA TRP A 395 -18.36 22.73 2.78
C TRP A 395 -19.89 22.72 2.66
N TYR A 396 -20.60 22.27 3.70
CA TYR A 396 -22.06 22.33 3.73
C TYR A 396 -22.56 23.79 3.73
N GLU A 397 -21.94 24.67 4.51
CA GLU A 397 -22.29 26.09 4.58
C GLU A 397 -21.93 26.86 3.30
N GLU A 398 -20.87 26.46 2.60
CA GLU A 398 -20.57 27.01 1.27
C GLU A 398 -21.57 26.52 0.23
N HIS A 399 -21.92 25.22 0.25
CA HIS A 399 -22.90 24.64 -0.66
C HIS A 399 -24.28 25.29 -0.50
N SER A 400 -24.75 25.45 0.75
CA SER A 400 -26.03 26.10 1.02
C SER A 400 -26.06 27.55 0.52
N ARG A 401 -24.97 28.31 0.72
CA ARG A 401 -24.83 29.68 0.20
C ARG A 401 -24.73 29.78 -1.33
N ARG A 402 -24.31 28.70 -2.01
CA ARG A 402 -24.32 28.61 -3.47
C ARG A 402 -25.71 28.27 -3.98
N GLU A 403 -26.38 27.29 -3.37
CA GLU A 403 -27.77 26.96 -3.68
C GLU A 403 -28.70 28.17 -3.47
N GLU A 404 -28.56 28.91 -2.36
CA GLU A 404 -29.32 30.15 -2.11
C GLU A 404 -29.07 31.24 -3.16
N ARG A 405 -27.89 31.27 -3.79
CA ARG A 405 -27.56 32.23 -4.86
C ARG A 405 -28.03 31.78 -6.24
N GLU A 406 -28.11 30.47 -6.46
CA GLU A 406 -28.56 29.86 -7.72
C GLU A 406 -30.08 29.66 -7.76
N LEU A 407 -30.76 29.67 -6.61
CA LEU A 407 -32.21 29.78 -6.52
C LEU A 407 -32.62 31.12 -7.17
N PRO A 408 -33.35 31.10 -8.31
CA PRO A 408 -33.78 32.32 -8.96
C PRO A 408 -34.68 33.11 -8.01
N TRP A 409 -34.43 34.42 -7.87
CA TRP A 409 -35.32 35.40 -7.24
C TRP A 409 -36.67 35.57 -7.98
N HIS A 410 -37.16 34.54 -8.67
CA HIS A 410 -38.29 34.64 -9.58
C HIS A 410 -39.61 34.05 -9.06
N GLU A 411 -39.65 33.42 -7.88
CA GLU A 411 -40.92 32.92 -7.33
C GLU A 411 -41.63 33.92 -6.40
N ASP A 412 -40.95 34.92 -5.84
CA ASP A 412 -41.59 35.87 -4.91
C ASP A 412 -42.31 37.04 -5.60
N GLU A 413 -41.94 37.42 -6.83
CA GLU A 413 -42.63 38.49 -7.57
C GLU A 413 -43.89 38.01 -8.31
N GLU A 414 -44.00 36.73 -8.69
CA GLU A 414 -45.23 36.19 -9.30
C GLU A 414 -46.31 35.85 -8.26
N LEU A 415 -45.95 35.51 -7.02
CA LEU A 415 -46.89 35.26 -5.93
C LEU A 415 -47.54 36.54 -5.37
N LEU A 416 -46.91 37.70 -5.58
CA LEU A 416 -47.47 39.01 -5.20
C LEU A 416 -48.38 39.62 -6.28
N ASN A 417 -48.38 39.09 -7.51
CA ASN A 417 -49.15 39.61 -8.64
C ASN A 417 -50.19 38.64 -9.25
N GLN A 418 -50.35 37.43 -8.71
CA GLN A 418 -51.42 36.54 -9.13
C GLN A 418 -52.70 36.80 -8.33
N THR A 419 -53.65 37.47 -8.98
CA THR A 419 -55.05 37.55 -8.57
C THR A 419 -55.63 36.15 -8.36
N PHE A 420 -56.22 35.94 -7.18
CA PHE A 420 -56.92 34.71 -6.80
C PHE A 420 -57.88 34.22 -7.91
N HIS A 421 -57.54 33.11 -8.55
CA HIS A 421 -58.50 32.25 -9.24
C HIS A 421 -58.58 30.90 -8.52
N PRO A 422 -59.79 30.37 -8.28
CA PRO A 422 -59.97 29.15 -7.48
C PRO A 422 -59.37 27.92 -8.18
N PRO A 423 -58.85 26.93 -7.43
CA PRO A 423 -58.05 25.85 -7.98
C PRO A 423 -58.92 24.87 -8.79
N ALA A 424 -58.72 24.84 -10.10
CA ALA A 424 -59.16 23.74 -10.95
C ALA A 424 -58.09 22.64 -10.99
N LEU A 425 -58.54 21.41 -10.72
CA LEU A 425 -57.80 20.15 -10.76
C LEU A 425 -56.78 20.03 -11.90
N ARG A 426 -55.50 19.77 -11.57
CA ARG A 426 -54.56 19.03 -12.45
C ARG A 426 -53.36 18.49 -11.64
N GLN A 427 -53.21 17.18 -11.44
CA GLN A 427 -52.75 16.09 -12.31
C GLN A 427 -51.23 15.85 -12.18
N ARG A 428 -50.90 14.73 -11.52
CA ARG A 428 -49.55 14.18 -11.26
C ARG A 428 -48.68 14.17 -12.52
N SER A 429 -47.49 14.76 -12.45
CA SER A 429 -46.39 14.52 -13.38
C SER A 429 -45.41 13.48 -12.82
N GLN A 430 -44.89 12.69 -13.75
CA GLN A 430 -44.22 11.42 -13.56
C GLN A 430 -42.70 11.61 -13.38
N THR A 431 -42.11 10.73 -12.56
CA THR A 431 -40.67 10.51 -12.46
C THR A 431 -40.20 9.79 -13.73
N ILE A 432 -39.24 10.36 -14.44
CA ILE A 432 -38.58 9.72 -15.60
C ILE A 432 -37.45 8.84 -15.08
N ILE A 433 -37.38 7.63 -15.61
CA ILE A 433 -36.43 6.55 -15.32
C ILE A 433 -35.03 6.89 -15.83
#